data_AF-A0A9D5BGN5-F1
#
_entry.id   AF-A0A9D5BGN5-F1
#
_cell.length_a   1.000
_cell.length_b   1.000
_cell.length_c   1.000
_cell.angle_alpha   90.00
_cell.angle_beta   90.00
_cell.angle_gamma   90.00
#
_symmetry.space_group_name_H-M   'P 1'
#
loop_
_entity.id
_entity.type
_entity.pdbx_description
1 polymer ?
#
loop_
_entity_poly.entity_id
_entity_poly.type
_entity_poly.pdbx_seq_one_letter_code
_entity_poly.pdbx_strand_id
1 'polypeptide(L)'
;MMSFQIMHASRVQVPIDFVDHKALPEALDIVRLARDNNVKILYPKDFWCRNKYNRKQLHVFPSHEILDGWVPIDLGPITLDEIGSLLSDCKKITWIGPVKFADGSEETNGGSKLAKILDQLSKGNCETTVVGTTACNLVTQETSSLSSINMVENASAVWEFLKGRKLPGVMAVDRAYPFEIKWNNVYSDPTQSLVVDIGSGNGLFLFEMARKRKDLNFLGLEMNEKLVLRCLDSIQQFGIKNG
;
A
#
# COMPACT_ATOMS: atom_id res chain seq x y z
N MET A 1 5.65 -15.16 7.18
CA MET A 1 6.98 -15.09 7.86
C MET A 1 7.04 -14.03 8.96
N MET A 2 6.40 -12.87 8.79
CA MET A 2 6.30 -11.83 9.84
C MET A 2 5.68 -12.33 11.16
N SER A 3 4.68 -13.21 11.07
CA SER A 3 4.04 -13.84 12.23
C SER A 3 5.03 -14.52 13.17
N PHE A 4 6.04 -15.22 12.64
CA PHE A 4 7.05 -15.90 13.45
C PHE A 4 7.89 -14.92 14.28
N GLN A 5 8.14 -13.70 13.76
CA GLN A 5 8.88 -12.68 14.50
C GLN A 5 8.08 -12.18 15.69
N ILE A 6 6.79 -11.88 15.47
CA ILE A 6 5.86 -11.41 16.51
C ILE A 6 5.60 -12.50 17.56
N MET A 7 5.43 -13.75 17.13
CA MET A 7 5.28 -14.91 18.02
C MET A 7 6.51 -15.09 18.92
N HIS A 8 7.71 -15.10 18.33
CA HIS A 8 8.96 -15.20 19.07
C HIS A 8 9.13 -14.03 20.05
N ALA A 9 8.87 -12.79 19.61
CA ALA A 9 8.87 -11.60 20.46
C ALA A 9 7.83 -11.67 21.60
N SER A 10 6.72 -12.39 21.38
CA SER A 10 5.67 -12.67 22.37
C SER A 10 5.99 -13.88 23.26
N ARG A 11 7.21 -14.44 23.18
CA ARG A 11 7.69 -15.62 23.92
C ARG A 11 6.96 -16.92 23.59
N VAL A 12 6.36 -17.01 22.40
CA VAL A 12 5.84 -18.26 21.86
C VAL A 12 6.99 -19.06 21.26
N GLN A 13 7.07 -20.34 21.59
CA GLN A 13 8.04 -21.25 20.98
C GLN A 13 7.73 -21.36 19.48
N VAL A 14 8.74 -21.14 18.64
CA VAL A 14 8.65 -21.25 17.18
C VAL A 14 9.94 -21.85 16.63
N PRO A 15 9.92 -22.52 15.46
CA PRO A 15 11.15 -23.01 14.85
C PRO A 15 12.06 -21.84 14.49
N ILE A 16 13.33 -21.92 14.92
CA ILE A 16 14.29 -20.81 14.81
C ILE A 16 14.62 -20.45 13.36
N ASP A 17 14.53 -21.44 12.45
CA ASP A 17 14.73 -21.26 11.00
C ASP A 17 13.76 -20.25 10.37
N PHE A 18 12.62 -19.97 11.02
CA PHE A 18 11.65 -18.99 10.55
C PHE A 18 11.81 -17.61 11.22
N VAL A 19 12.76 -17.44 12.13
CA VAL A 19 13.03 -16.20 12.84
C VAL A 19 14.17 -15.45 12.15
N ASP A 20 13.89 -14.22 11.71
CA ASP A 20 14.92 -13.29 11.25
C ASP A 20 15.44 -12.49 12.45
N HIS A 21 16.63 -12.86 12.91
CA HIS A 21 17.27 -12.21 14.05
C HIS A 21 17.48 -10.69 13.86
N LYS A 22 17.56 -10.21 12.61
CA LYS A 22 17.73 -8.77 12.34
C LYS A 22 16.44 -7.98 12.59
N ALA A 23 15.27 -8.61 12.47
CA ALA A 23 13.96 -8.00 12.67
C ALA A 23 13.43 -8.15 14.10
N LEU A 24 14.16 -8.86 14.97
CA LEU A 24 13.74 -9.12 16.34
C LEU A 24 13.62 -7.84 17.20
N PRO A 25 14.54 -6.85 17.12
CA PRO A 25 14.37 -5.60 17.85
C PRO A 25 13.05 -4.90 17.52
N GLU A 26 12.72 -4.79 16.23
CA GLU A 26 11.48 -4.16 15.74
C GLU A 26 10.25 -4.95 16.16
N ALA A 27 10.29 -6.29 16.08
CA ALA A 27 9.19 -7.14 16.52
C ALA A 27 8.91 -6.97 18.03
N LEU A 28 9.95 -6.88 18.86
CA LEU A 28 9.83 -6.62 20.29
C LEU A 28 9.20 -5.25 20.57
N ASP A 29 9.61 -4.23 19.82
CA ASP A 29 9.05 -2.88 19.97
C ASP A 29 7.58 -2.82 19.54
N ILE A 30 7.18 -3.54 18.47
CA ILE A 30 5.78 -3.69 18.08
C ILE A 30 4.96 -4.33 19.20
N VAL A 31 5.44 -5.45 19.77
CA VAL A 31 4.74 -6.16 20.85
C VAL A 31 4.62 -5.30 22.11
N ARG A 32 5.67 -4.54 22.45
CA ARG A 32 5.65 -3.58 23.57
C ARG A 32 4.65 -2.47 23.33
N LEU A 33 4.73 -1.79 22.18
CA LEU A 33 3.85 -0.69 21.83
C LEU A 33 2.38 -1.13 21.83
N ALA A 34 2.08 -2.31 21.28
CA ALA A 34 0.73 -2.84 21.30
C ALA A 34 0.23 -3.08 22.72
N ARG A 35 1.07 -3.66 23.60
CA ARG A 35 0.72 -3.84 25.03
C ARG A 35 0.45 -2.49 25.71
N ASP A 36 1.34 -1.52 25.51
CA ASP A 36 1.26 -0.21 26.17
C ASP A 36 0.02 0.59 25.72
N ASN A 37 -0.47 0.33 24.50
CA ASN A 37 -1.69 0.93 23.94
C ASN A 37 -2.92 0.03 24.08
N ASN A 38 -2.84 -1.07 24.81
CA ASN A 38 -3.93 -2.06 24.96
C ASN A 38 -4.50 -2.57 23.63
N VAL A 39 -3.63 -2.70 22.62
CA VAL A 39 -3.93 -3.26 21.31
C VAL A 39 -3.67 -4.76 21.34
N LYS A 40 -4.72 -5.55 21.05
CA LYS A 40 -4.59 -7.01 20.96
C LYS A 40 -3.86 -7.41 19.68
N ILE A 41 -2.72 -8.07 19.83
CA ILE A 41 -2.05 -8.76 18.72
C ILE A 41 -2.55 -10.21 18.69
N LEU A 42 -3.07 -10.62 17.53
CA LEU A 42 -3.31 -12.02 17.23
C LEU A 42 -2.21 -12.54 16.30
N TYR A 43 -1.83 -13.80 16.52
CA TYR A 43 -0.92 -14.54 15.66
C TYR A 43 -1.48 -15.95 15.45
N PRO A 44 -1.11 -16.63 14.35
CA PRO A 44 -1.60 -17.97 14.05
C PRO A 44 -1.30 -18.99 15.15
N LYS A 45 -2.24 -19.89 15.39
CA LYS A 45 -2.12 -21.03 16.33
C LYS A 45 -1.78 -22.34 15.63
N ASP A 46 -2.00 -22.42 14.33
CA ASP A 46 -1.74 -23.58 13.51
C ASP A 46 -1.45 -23.19 12.05
N PHE A 47 -0.73 -24.06 11.35
CA PHE A 47 -0.37 -23.87 9.95
C PHE A 47 -0.55 -25.16 9.16
N TRP A 48 -1.02 -25.03 7.92
CA TRP A 48 -0.77 -26.06 6.93
C TRP A 48 0.72 -26.06 6.58
N CYS A 49 1.34 -27.21 6.72
CA CYS A 49 2.73 -27.41 6.39
C CYS A 49 2.90 -28.46 5.31
N ARG A 50 3.93 -28.28 4.48
CA ARG A 50 4.37 -29.22 3.45
C ARG A 50 5.69 -29.85 3.84
N ASN A 51 5.81 -31.16 3.61
CA ASN A 51 7.08 -31.84 3.84
C ASN A 51 8.12 -31.43 2.77
N LYS A 52 9.34 -31.07 3.20
CA LYS A 52 10.45 -30.64 2.33
C LYS A 52 10.90 -31.76 1.38
N TYR A 53 10.84 -33.02 1.83
CA TYR A 53 11.32 -34.19 1.10
C TYR A 53 10.20 -34.86 0.27
N ASN A 54 8.94 -34.71 0.68
CA ASN A 54 7.78 -35.18 -0.07
C ASN A 54 6.73 -34.07 -0.25
N ARG A 55 6.81 -33.34 -1.36
CA ARG A 55 5.93 -32.18 -1.64
C ARG A 55 4.43 -32.51 -1.72
N LYS A 56 4.05 -33.79 -1.89
CA LYS A 56 2.64 -34.23 -1.88
C LYS A 56 2.08 -34.42 -0.47
N GLN A 57 2.95 -34.45 0.54
CA GLN A 57 2.53 -34.67 1.92
C GLN A 57 2.24 -33.33 2.60
N LEU A 58 0.99 -33.17 3.01
CA LEU A 58 0.51 -32.03 3.79
C LEU A 58 0.05 -32.49 5.17
N HIS A 59 0.26 -31.63 6.17
CA HIS A 59 -0.25 -31.85 7.52
C HIS A 59 -0.45 -30.51 8.22
N VAL A 60 -1.42 -30.45 9.13
CA VAL A 60 -1.62 -29.29 10.00
C VAL A 60 -0.78 -29.47 11.25
N PHE A 61 0.04 -28.49 11.58
CA PHE A 61 0.79 -28.47 12.83
C PHE A 61 0.35 -27.30 13.71
N PRO A 62 0.33 -27.48 15.04
CA PRO A 62 0.33 -26.36 15.97
C PRO A 62 1.51 -25.44 15.67
N SER A 63 1.30 -24.14 15.81
CA SER A 63 2.29 -23.11 15.47
C SER A 63 3.58 -23.22 16.29
N HIS A 64 3.51 -23.86 17.46
CA HIS A 64 4.62 -24.06 18.39
C HIS A 64 5.32 -25.42 18.27
N GLU A 65 4.82 -26.31 17.41
CA GLU A 65 5.29 -27.69 17.29
C GLU A 65 5.40 -28.13 15.82
N ILE A 66 5.92 -27.24 14.98
CA ILE A 66 6.20 -27.59 13.58
C ILE A 66 7.46 -28.44 13.53
N LEU A 67 7.31 -29.69 13.09
CA LEU A 67 8.41 -30.65 13.03
C LEU A 67 9.48 -30.27 11.99
N ASP A 68 10.72 -30.69 12.26
CA ASP A 68 11.82 -30.56 11.32
C ASP A 68 11.48 -31.21 9.97
N GLY A 69 11.92 -30.57 8.89
CA GLY A 69 11.59 -31.03 7.54
C GLY A 69 10.20 -30.62 7.05
N TRP A 70 9.43 -29.84 7.83
CA TRP A 70 8.15 -29.26 7.39
C TRP A 70 8.26 -27.74 7.21
N VAL A 71 7.50 -27.21 6.24
CA VAL A 71 7.47 -25.77 5.93
C VAL A 71 6.03 -25.27 5.94
N PRO A 72 5.70 -24.23 6.72
CA PRO A 72 4.40 -23.56 6.67
C PRO A 72 4.15 -23.01 5.27
N ILE A 73 3.00 -23.34 4.70
CA ILE A 73 2.58 -22.84 3.38
C ILE A 73 1.31 -21.99 3.46
N ASP A 74 0.49 -22.17 4.49
CA ASP A 74 -0.79 -21.48 4.68
C ASP A 74 -1.25 -21.53 6.15
N LEU A 75 -2.27 -20.72 6.50
CA LEU A 75 -2.91 -20.74 7.82
C LEU A 75 -3.71 -22.03 8.04
N GLY A 76 -3.64 -22.58 9.24
CA GLY A 76 -4.44 -23.73 9.63
C GLY A 76 -5.92 -23.37 9.93
N PRO A 77 -6.79 -24.38 10.04
CA PRO A 77 -8.21 -24.19 10.29
C PRO A 77 -8.51 -23.45 11.60
N ILE A 78 -7.78 -23.75 12.70
CA ILE A 78 -8.06 -23.14 14.01
C ILE A 78 -7.82 -21.63 13.94
N THR A 79 -6.73 -21.23 13.27
CA THR A 79 -6.40 -19.82 13.06
C THR A 79 -7.46 -19.11 12.23
N LEU A 80 -7.94 -19.74 11.15
CA LEU A 80 -8.95 -19.12 10.27
C LEU A 80 -10.30 -18.95 10.99
N ASP A 81 -10.69 -19.92 11.81
CA ASP A 81 -11.92 -19.84 12.61
C ASP A 81 -11.83 -18.72 13.66
N GLU A 82 -10.67 -18.58 14.33
CA GLU A 82 -10.44 -17.50 15.29
C GLU A 82 -10.43 -16.12 14.62
N ILE A 83 -9.82 -15.99 13.43
CA ILE A 83 -9.89 -14.76 12.64
C ILE A 83 -11.35 -14.46 12.28
N GLY A 84 -12.11 -15.43 11.78
CA GLY A 84 -13.51 -15.25 11.43
C GLY A 84 -14.36 -14.77 12.61
N SER A 85 -14.19 -15.38 13.78
CA SER A 85 -14.89 -14.99 15.01
C SER A 85 -14.49 -13.61 15.52
N LEU A 86 -13.24 -13.17 15.32
CA LEU A 86 -12.84 -11.84 15.74
C LEU A 86 -13.40 -10.77 14.80
N LEU A 87 -13.36 -11.04 13.49
CA LEU A 87 -13.79 -10.07 12.49
C LEU A 87 -15.31 -9.82 12.53
N SER A 88 -16.13 -10.74 13.06
CA SER A 88 -17.58 -10.55 13.17
C SER A 88 -17.99 -9.38 14.06
N ASP A 89 -17.15 -9.01 15.03
CA ASP A 89 -17.41 -7.91 15.96
C ASP A 89 -16.83 -6.56 15.45
N CYS A 90 -16.09 -6.59 14.35
CA CYS A 90 -15.46 -5.41 13.77
C CYS A 90 -16.47 -4.56 12.97
N LYS A 91 -16.42 -3.25 13.16
CA LYS A 91 -17.15 -2.28 12.32
C LYS A 91 -16.34 -1.82 11.10
N LYS A 92 -15.01 -1.94 11.19
CA LYS A 92 -14.08 -1.56 10.14
C LYS A 92 -12.95 -2.59 10.08
N ILE A 93 -12.63 -3.05 8.88
CA ILE A 93 -11.56 -4.01 8.62
C ILE A 93 -10.66 -3.44 7.53
N THR A 94 -9.34 -3.51 7.74
CA THR A 94 -8.36 -3.22 6.70
C THR A 94 -7.40 -4.40 6.58
N TRP A 95 -7.41 -5.06 5.43
CA TRP A 95 -6.52 -6.16 5.13
C TRP A 95 -5.41 -5.69 4.17
N ILE A 96 -4.16 -5.72 4.63
CA ILE A 96 -2.99 -5.32 3.84
C ILE A 96 -2.05 -6.51 3.65
N GLY A 97 -1.82 -6.90 2.40
CA GLY A 97 -0.83 -7.92 2.02
C GLY A 97 -1.38 -9.35 1.95
N PRO A 98 -0.61 -10.29 1.37
CA PRO A 98 -1.09 -11.66 1.15
C PRO A 98 -1.07 -12.50 2.43
N VAL A 99 -1.91 -13.54 2.47
CA VAL A 99 -1.95 -14.56 3.53
C VAL A 99 -0.99 -15.74 3.24
N LYS A 100 -0.25 -15.71 2.13
CA LYS A 100 0.52 -16.85 1.59
C LYS A 100 1.97 -16.88 2.10
N PHE A 101 2.44 -18.04 2.56
CA PHE A 101 3.83 -18.25 3.02
C PHE A 101 4.75 -18.82 1.93
N ALA A 102 4.21 -19.64 1.00
CA ALA A 102 4.88 -20.19 -0.18
C ALA A 102 3.82 -20.73 -1.17
N ASP A 103 4.20 -21.18 -2.38
CA ASP A 103 3.27 -21.70 -3.38
C ASP A 103 2.37 -22.84 -2.87
N GLY A 104 1.17 -22.48 -2.41
CA GLY A 104 0.11 -23.37 -1.98
C GLY A 104 -0.33 -24.34 -3.07
N SER A 105 -0.82 -25.51 -2.65
CA SER A 105 -1.54 -26.44 -3.52
C SER A 105 -3.04 -26.09 -3.46
N GLU A 106 -3.84 -26.71 -4.33
CA GLU A 106 -5.32 -26.55 -4.33
C GLU A 106 -5.97 -26.92 -2.98
N GLU A 107 -5.25 -27.66 -2.13
CA GLU A 107 -5.70 -28.11 -0.81
C GLU A 107 -5.59 -27.02 0.28
N THR A 108 -4.75 -26.00 0.06
CA THR A 108 -4.51 -24.92 1.03
C THR A 108 -5.06 -23.58 0.50
N ASN A 109 -6.26 -23.21 0.97
CA ASN A 109 -7.05 -22.07 0.49
C ASN A 109 -7.38 -21.06 1.60
N GLY A 110 -6.45 -20.82 2.54
CA GLY A 110 -6.63 -19.91 3.68
C GLY A 110 -6.89 -18.48 3.24
N GLY A 111 -6.17 -18.00 2.22
CA GLY A 111 -6.45 -16.69 1.61
C GLY A 111 -7.87 -16.60 1.03
N SER A 112 -8.32 -17.61 0.28
CA SER A 112 -9.69 -17.65 -0.27
C SER A 112 -10.75 -17.72 0.83
N LYS A 113 -10.50 -18.48 1.90
CA LYS A 113 -11.40 -18.54 3.07
C LYS A 113 -11.49 -17.17 3.74
N LEU A 114 -10.37 -16.48 3.94
CA LEU A 114 -10.38 -15.13 4.48
C LEU A 114 -11.15 -14.16 3.57
N ALA A 115 -10.95 -14.24 2.25
CA ALA A 115 -11.70 -13.43 1.29
C ALA A 115 -13.22 -13.67 1.39
N LYS A 116 -13.66 -14.93 1.54
CA LYS A 116 -15.08 -15.27 1.75
C LYS A 116 -15.63 -14.75 3.08
N ILE A 117 -14.85 -14.83 4.16
CA ILE A 117 -15.23 -14.24 5.45
C ILE A 117 -15.45 -12.74 5.29
N LEU A 118 -14.52 -12.04 4.63
CA LEU A 118 -14.63 -10.60 4.39
C LEU A 118 -15.83 -10.24 3.49
N ASP A 119 -16.13 -11.04 2.47
CA ASP A 119 -17.33 -10.87 1.62
C ASP A 119 -18.64 -11.01 2.40
N GLN A 120 -18.68 -11.95 3.35
CA GLN A 120 -19.85 -12.12 4.20
C GLN A 120 -20.03 -10.94 5.16
N LEU A 121 -18.93 -10.46 5.74
CA LEU A 121 -18.95 -9.33 6.66
C LEU A 121 -19.26 -7.99 5.97
N SER A 122 -18.77 -7.80 4.74
CA SER A 122 -19.00 -6.58 3.96
C SER A 122 -20.47 -6.41 3.54
N LYS A 123 -21.23 -7.50 3.43
CA LYS A 123 -22.69 -7.47 3.21
C LYS A 123 -23.48 -7.01 4.44
N GLY A 124 -22.84 -6.97 5.61
CA GLY A 124 -23.38 -6.40 6.84
C GLY A 124 -23.02 -4.92 7.01
N ASN A 125 -22.91 -4.48 8.26
CA ASN A 125 -22.53 -3.10 8.62
C ASN A 125 -21.02 -2.95 8.88
N CYS A 126 -20.17 -3.73 8.20
CA CYS A 126 -18.72 -3.67 8.35
C CYS A 126 -18.05 -3.05 7.12
N GLU A 127 -17.41 -1.89 7.30
CA GLU A 127 -16.63 -1.24 6.26
C GLU A 127 -15.33 -2.02 6.03
N THR A 128 -15.14 -2.59 4.85
CA THR A 128 -14.00 -3.46 4.55
C THR A 128 -13.14 -2.85 3.46
N THR A 129 -11.84 -2.72 3.74
CA THR A 129 -10.83 -2.24 2.80
C THR A 129 -9.76 -3.30 2.60
N VAL A 130 -9.47 -3.63 1.35
CA VAL A 130 -8.45 -4.61 0.95
C VAL A 130 -7.36 -3.88 0.18
N VAL A 131 -6.11 -4.11 0.57
CA VAL A 131 -4.96 -3.36 0.09
C VAL A 131 -3.87 -4.30 -0.42
N GLY A 132 -3.38 -4.01 -1.63
CA GLY A 132 -2.34 -4.76 -2.31
C GLY A 132 -2.89 -5.64 -3.44
N THR A 133 -2.22 -5.59 -4.60
CA THR A 133 -2.63 -6.29 -5.83
C THR A 133 -2.99 -7.76 -5.61
N THR A 134 -2.16 -8.52 -4.89
CA THR A 134 -2.43 -9.95 -4.64
C THR A 134 -3.69 -10.18 -3.81
N ALA A 135 -3.93 -9.35 -2.77
CA ALA A 135 -5.11 -9.47 -1.94
C ALA A 135 -6.37 -9.03 -2.70
N CYS A 136 -6.30 -7.92 -3.43
CA CYS A 136 -7.41 -7.46 -4.29
C CYS A 136 -7.80 -8.51 -5.33
N ASN A 137 -6.83 -9.11 -6.03
CA ASN A 137 -7.09 -10.14 -7.02
C ASN A 137 -7.77 -11.37 -6.41
N LEU A 138 -7.34 -11.80 -5.22
CA LEU A 138 -7.94 -12.93 -4.53
C LEU A 138 -9.39 -12.66 -4.13
N VAL A 139 -9.67 -11.46 -3.60
CA VAL A 139 -11.03 -11.05 -3.25
C VAL A 139 -11.91 -10.98 -4.50
N THR A 140 -11.41 -10.42 -5.60
CA THR A 140 -12.14 -10.40 -6.87
C THR A 140 -12.51 -11.78 -7.41
N GLN A 141 -11.67 -12.79 -7.18
CA GLN A 141 -11.95 -14.17 -7.59
C GLN A 141 -13.00 -14.87 -6.71
N GLU A 142 -13.06 -14.52 -5.43
CA GLU A 142 -13.85 -15.26 -4.43
C GLU A 142 -15.16 -14.56 -4.04
N THR A 143 -15.35 -13.30 -4.43
CA THR A 143 -16.51 -12.48 -4.04
C THR A 143 -17.56 -12.39 -5.13
N SER A 144 -18.82 -12.44 -4.70
CA SER A 144 -19.97 -12.30 -5.60
C SER A 144 -20.31 -10.85 -5.94
N SER A 145 -19.87 -9.89 -5.12
CA SER A 145 -20.19 -8.46 -5.29
C SER A 145 -19.07 -7.55 -4.77
N LEU A 146 -18.40 -6.86 -5.70
CA LEU A 146 -17.30 -5.94 -5.40
C LEU A 146 -17.77 -4.61 -4.80
N SER A 147 -19.06 -4.26 -4.88
CA SER A 147 -19.56 -2.94 -4.45
C SER A 147 -19.49 -2.70 -2.94
N SER A 148 -19.29 -3.76 -2.14
CA SER A 148 -19.27 -3.68 -0.67
C SER A 148 -17.85 -3.63 -0.08
N ILE A 149 -16.81 -3.75 -0.92
CA ILE A 149 -15.41 -3.80 -0.47
C ILE A 149 -14.60 -2.71 -1.19
N ASN A 150 -13.93 -1.86 -0.41
CA ASN A 150 -12.97 -0.90 -0.94
C ASN A 150 -11.67 -1.61 -1.32
N MET A 151 -11.16 -1.38 -2.53
CA MET A 151 -9.93 -2.00 -3.01
C MET A 151 -8.88 -0.96 -3.36
N VAL A 152 -7.67 -1.12 -2.84
CA VAL A 152 -6.52 -0.25 -3.13
C VAL A 152 -5.32 -1.11 -3.50
N GLU A 153 -5.00 -1.21 -4.78
CA GLU A 153 -3.93 -2.11 -5.24
C GLU A 153 -2.52 -1.66 -4.79
N ASN A 154 -2.29 -0.35 -4.68
CA ASN A 154 -0.99 0.20 -4.32
C ASN A 154 -0.78 0.23 -2.80
N ALA A 155 -0.30 -0.90 -2.26
CA ALA A 155 0.04 -1.00 -0.83
C ALA A 155 1.14 -0.01 -0.40
N SER A 156 2.08 0.34 -1.28
CA SER A 156 3.17 1.27 -0.94
C SER A 156 2.62 2.66 -0.59
N ALA A 157 1.70 3.19 -1.40
CA ALA A 157 1.04 4.46 -1.11
C ALA A 157 0.28 4.44 0.23
N VAL A 158 -0.43 3.34 0.51
CA VAL A 158 -1.15 3.16 1.78
C VAL A 158 -0.17 3.10 2.97
N TRP A 159 0.96 2.41 2.83
CA TRP A 159 1.98 2.37 3.89
C TRP A 159 2.59 3.74 4.17
N GLU A 160 2.91 4.52 3.13
CA GLU A 160 3.40 5.89 3.30
C GLU A 160 2.35 6.75 4.03
N PHE A 161 1.08 6.63 3.65
CA PHE A 161 -0.03 7.32 4.32
C PHE A 161 -0.19 6.91 5.79
N LEU A 162 -0.18 5.61 6.10
CA LEU A 162 -0.31 5.09 7.47
C LEU A 162 0.88 5.46 8.35
N LYS A 163 2.07 5.66 7.77
CA LYS A 163 3.25 6.21 8.45
C LYS A 163 3.13 7.72 8.73
N GLY A 164 2.00 8.35 8.38
CA GLY A 164 1.77 9.79 8.53
C GLY A 164 2.57 10.64 7.55
N ARG A 165 3.13 10.04 6.48
CA ARG A 165 3.90 10.79 5.48
C ARG A 165 2.93 11.46 4.52
N LYS A 166 3.33 12.63 4.04
CA LYS A 166 2.52 13.37 3.08
C LYS A 166 2.76 12.83 1.68
N LEU A 167 1.68 12.41 1.03
CA LEU A 167 1.74 11.89 -0.34
C LEU A 167 1.72 13.06 -1.32
N PRO A 168 2.75 13.28 -2.16
CA PRO A 168 2.84 14.46 -3.02
C PRO A 168 1.62 14.63 -3.94
N GLY A 169 1.10 13.53 -4.50
CA GLY A 169 -0.08 13.57 -5.37
C GLY A 169 -1.36 13.96 -4.63
N VAL A 170 -1.54 13.51 -3.38
CA VAL A 170 -2.69 13.88 -2.55
C VAL A 170 -2.55 15.33 -2.08
N MET A 171 -1.35 15.71 -1.67
CA MET A 171 -1.03 17.08 -1.30
C MET A 171 -1.31 18.08 -2.42
N ALA A 172 -0.97 17.75 -3.67
CA ALA A 172 -1.17 18.65 -4.81
C ALA A 172 -2.64 19.00 -5.07
N VAL A 173 -3.57 18.15 -4.66
CA VAL A 173 -5.03 18.38 -4.77
C VAL A 173 -5.68 18.77 -3.44
N ASP A 174 -4.92 18.77 -2.35
CA ASP A 174 -5.39 19.21 -1.05
C ASP A 174 -5.61 20.72 -1.09
N ARG A 175 -6.85 21.16 -0.85
CA ARG A 175 -7.21 22.59 -0.83
C ARG A 175 -6.53 23.34 0.32
N ALA A 176 -6.04 22.62 1.33
CA ALA A 176 -5.23 23.18 2.41
C ALA A 176 -3.74 23.29 2.05
N TYR A 177 -3.31 22.86 0.85
CA TYR A 177 -1.93 22.99 0.41
C TYR A 177 -1.57 24.49 0.33
N PRO A 178 -0.61 24.97 1.15
CA PRO A 178 -0.52 26.37 1.57
C PRO A 178 0.07 27.32 0.51
N PHE A 179 0.04 26.93 -0.76
CA PHE A 179 0.54 27.77 -1.85
C PHE A 179 -0.62 28.39 -2.60
N GLU A 180 -0.93 29.63 -2.23
CA GLU A 180 -1.70 30.51 -3.08
C GLU A 180 -0.75 31.08 -4.15
N ILE A 181 -0.83 30.53 -5.36
CA ILE A 181 -0.09 31.08 -6.49
C ILE A 181 -0.80 32.37 -6.91
N LYS A 182 -0.11 33.50 -6.76
CA LYS A 182 -0.59 34.80 -7.24
C LYS A 182 -0.49 34.86 -8.76
N TRP A 183 -1.41 34.19 -9.45
CA TRP A 183 -1.41 34.10 -10.93
C TRP A 183 -1.42 35.47 -11.61
N ASN A 184 -2.02 36.49 -10.99
CA ASN A 184 -1.95 37.89 -11.45
C ASN A 184 -0.52 38.47 -11.50
N ASN A 185 0.45 37.87 -10.81
CA ASN A 185 1.86 38.26 -10.88
C ASN A 185 2.60 37.51 -12.01
N VAL A 186 2.00 36.47 -12.57
CA VAL A 186 2.61 35.58 -13.58
C VAL A 186 2.01 35.83 -14.96
N TYR A 187 0.72 36.14 -15.04
CA TYR A 187 0.00 36.42 -16.29
C TYR A 187 -0.76 37.74 -16.15
N SER A 188 -0.75 38.57 -17.19
CA SER A 188 -1.57 39.78 -17.27
C SER A 188 -3.07 39.52 -17.20
N ASP A 189 -3.53 38.39 -17.73
CA ASP A 189 -4.91 37.92 -17.57
C ASP A 189 -4.91 36.41 -17.24
N PRO A 190 -4.99 36.03 -15.95
CA PRO A 190 -4.99 34.63 -15.55
C PRO A 190 -6.30 33.90 -15.86
N THR A 191 -7.33 34.60 -16.36
CA THR A 191 -8.60 33.97 -16.74
C THR A 191 -8.54 33.34 -18.14
N GLN A 192 -7.52 33.67 -18.94
CA GLN A 192 -7.29 33.04 -20.23
C GLN A 192 -6.97 31.55 -20.08
N SER A 193 -7.36 30.78 -21.10
CA SER A 193 -7.07 29.35 -21.19
C SER A 193 -5.58 29.08 -21.04
N LEU A 194 -5.25 28.11 -20.18
CA LEU A 194 -3.88 27.71 -19.88
C LEU A 194 -3.48 26.49 -20.72
N VAL A 195 -2.38 26.61 -21.45
CA VAL A 195 -1.70 25.50 -22.11
C VAL A 195 -0.55 25.05 -21.21
N VAL A 196 -0.57 23.77 -20.84
CA VAL A 196 0.49 23.14 -20.04
C VAL A 196 1.29 22.20 -20.90
N ASP A 197 2.62 22.35 -20.90
CA ASP A 197 3.55 21.46 -21.60
C ASP A 197 4.46 20.77 -20.58
N ILE A 198 4.41 19.44 -20.53
CA ILE A 198 5.09 18.60 -19.54
C ILE A 198 6.33 17.99 -20.19
N GLY A 199 7.50 18.20 -19.59
CA GLY A 199 8.78 17.90 -20.21
C GLY A 199 9.14 18.94 -21.28
N SER A 200 8.87 20.22 -21.00
CA SER A 200 9.04 21.34 -21.95
C SER A 200 10.50 21.57 -22.37
N GLY A 201 11.46 20.86 -21.77
CA GLY A 201 12.89 20.97 -22.08
C GLY A 201 13.39 22.40 -21.84
N ASN A 202 14.00 22.99 -22.86
CA ASN A 202 14.47 24.37 -22.81
C ASN A 202 13.36 25.43 -23.00
N GLY A 203 12.09 25.01 -23.10
CA GLY A 203 10.93 25.92 -23.18
C GLY A 203 10.77 26.69 -24.50
N LEU A 204 11.61 26.43 -25.51
CA LEU A 204 11.61 27.17 -26.79
C LEU A 204 10.28 27.08 -27.54
N PHE A 205 9.62 25.91 -27.48
CA PHE A 205 8.31 25.74 -28.11
C PHE A 205 7.26 26.64 -27.47
N LEU A 206 7.12 26.56 -26.14
CA LEU A 206 6.22 27.41 -25.37
C LEU A 206 6.49 28.88 -25.60
N PHE A 207 7.77 29.24 -25.66
CA PHE A 207 8.21 30.60 -25.93
C PHE A 207 7.70 31.12 -27.27
N GLU A 208 7.94 30.39 -28.36
CA GLU A 208 7.47 30.76 -29.69
C GLU A 208 5.94 30.82 -29.76
N MET A 209 5.26 29.91 -29.07
CA MET A 209 3.80 29.91 -29.00
C MET A 209 3.25 31.11 -28.23
N ALA A 210 3.83 31.46 -27.09
CA ALA A 210 3.43 32.62 -26.29
C ALA A 210 3.67 33.96 -27.01
N ARG A 211 4.59 34.01 -28.00
CA ARG A 211 4.73 35.18 -28.88
C ARG A 211 3.61 35.28 -29.91
N LYS A 212 3.17 34.15 -30.45
CA LYS A 212 2.15 34.07 -31.51
C LYS A 212 0.72 34.12 -31.00
N ARG A 213 0.47 33.61 -29.79
CA ARG A 213 -0.86 33.48 -29.17
C ARG A 213 -0.90 34.28 -27.89
N LYS A 214 -1.36 35.54 -27.98
CA LYS A 214 -1.56 36.44 -26.83
C LYS A 214 -2.91 36.26 -26.14
N ASP A 215 -3.73 35.38 -26.68
CA ASP A 215 -5.05 34.97 -26.19
C ASP A 215 -4.98 33.75 -25.25
N LEU A 216 -3.79 33.20 -25.00
CA LEU A 216 -3.56 32.01 -24.19
C LEU A 216 -2.43 32.23 -23.18
N ASN A 217 -2.58 31.63 -22.01
CA ASN A 217 -1.51 31.47 -21.04
C ASN A 217 -0.72 30.20 -21.31
N PHE A 218 0.60 30.22 -21.06
CA PHE A 218 1.48 29.06 -21.25
C PHE A 218 2.26 28.75 -19.97
N LEU A 219 2.32 27.48 -19.59
CA LEU A 219 3.08 26.98 -18.44
C LEU A 219 3.91 25.76 -18.86
N GLY A 220 5.22 25.85 -18.70
CA GLY A 220 6.14 24.73 -18.88
C GLY A 220 6.45 24.05 -17.56
N LEU A 221 6.39 22.72 -17.54
CA LEU A 221 6.82 21.90 -16.42
C LEU A 221 8.02 21.06 -16.86
N GLU A 222 9.17 21.25 -16.22
CA GLU A 222 10.39 20.51 -16.51
C GLU A 222 11.05 20.06 -15.20
N MET A 223 11.42 18.79 -15.15
CA MET A 223 12.01 18.18 -13.95
C MET A 223 13.54 18.35 -13.93
N ASN A 224 14.16 18.51 -15.10
CA ASN A 224 15.59 18.74 -15.22
C ASN A 224 15.93 20.21 -14.96
N GLU A 225 16.37 20.48 -13.72
CA GLU A 225 16.77 21.81 -13.25
C GLU A 225 17.76 22.53 -14.19
N LYS A 226 18.70 21.80 -14.83
CA LYS A 226 19.66 22.41 -15.76
C LYS A 226 18.99 22.98 -17.02
N LEU A 227 17.91 22.36 -17.49
CA LEU A 227 17.16 22.86 -18.65
C LEU A 227 16.31 24.07 -18.25
N VAL A 228 15.72 24.04 -17.05
CA VAL A 228 14.98 25.18 -16.48
C VAL A 228 15.89 26.41 -16.37
N LEU A 229 17.08 26.26 -15.76
CA LEU A 229 18.03 27.36 -15.60
C LEU A 229 18.45 27.96 -16.95
N ARG A 230 18.75 27.11 -17.95
CA ARG A 230 19.08 27.57 -19.31
C ARG A 230 17.95 28.33 -19.98
N CYS A 231 16.70 27.87 -19.77
CA CYS A 231 15.52 28.56 -20.27
C CYS A 231 15.40 29.96 -19.64
N LEU A 232 15.53 30.05 -18.31
CA LEU A 232 15.46 31.32 -17.57
C LEU A 232 16.58 32.30 -17.99
N ASP A 233 17.82 31.81 -18.17
CA ASP A 233 18.93 32.62 -18.67
C ASP A 233 18.63 33.18 -20.07
N SER A 234 18.06 32.35 -20.95
CA SER A 234 17.66 32.76 -22.30
C SER A 234 16.59 33.85 -22.24
N ILE A 235 15.54 33.66 -21.43
CA ILE A 235 14.47 34.65 -21.22
C ILE A 235 15.05 36.00 -20.75
N GLN A 236 15.98 35.96 -19.79
CA GLN A 236 16.63 37.16 -19.26
C GLN A 236 17.48 37.87 -20.32
N GLN A 237 18.26 37.13 -21.12
CA GLN A 237 19.08 37.68 -22.19
C GLN A 237 18.24 38.36 -23.28
N PHE A 238 17.08 37.80 -23.61
CA PHE A 238 16.17 38.39 -24.59
C PHE A 238 15.27 39.50 -24.02
N GLY A 239 15.42 39.84 -22.72
CA GLY A 239 14.67 40.93 -22.07
C GLY A 239 13.17 40.66 -21.95
N ILE A 240 12.79 39.39 -21.92
CA ILE A 240 11.39 38.97 -22.05
C ILE A 240 10.79 38.92 -20.65
N LYS A 241 9.63 39.57 -20.52
CA LYS A 241 8.85 39.56 -19.29
C LYS A 241 7.67 38.64 -19.46
N ASN A 242 7.22 38.09 -18.33
CA ASN A 242 5.87 37.56 -18.22
C ASN A 242 4.91 38.66 -18.71
N GLY A 243 4.05 38.28 -19.66
CA GLY A 243 3.17 39.19 -20.37
C GLY A 243 2.08 39.76 -19.50
#